data_AF-E3CCF8-F1
#
_entry.id   AF-E3CCF8-F1
#
_cell.length_a   1.000
_cell.length_b   1.000
_cell.length_c   1.000
_cell.angle_alpha   90.00
_cell.angle_beta   90.00
_cell.angle_gamma   90.00
#
_symmetry.space_group_name_H-M   'P 1'
#
loop_
_entity.id
_entity.type
_entity.pdbx_description
1 polymer ?
#
loop_
_entity_poly.entity_id
_entity_poly.type
_entity_poly.pdbx_seq_one_letter_code
_entity_poly.pdbx_strand_id
1 'polypeptide(L)'
;MKDGDRFFIHKKLTLFRDKYDIEDLGLRVQGNIWDLEFKLFDDRDQIVAEISKELFHLTSTYQVSVYEDEYADLVISLCVAIDYVEMLEAGAN
;
A
#
# COMPACT_ATOMS: atom_id res chain seq x y z
N MET A 1 -11.82 -18.04 5.46
CA MET A 1 -10.95 -17.76 4.30
C MET A 1 -10.94 -16.25 4.18
N LYS A 2 -9.76 -15.61 4.15
CA LYS A 2 -9.68 -14.17 3.89
C LYS A 2 -9.79 -14.03 2.37
N ASP A 3 -10.94 -13.58 1.88
CA ASP A 3 -11.29 -13.65 0.45
C ASP A 3 -10.52 -12.66 -0.43
N GLY A 4 -9.67 -11.77 0.10
CA GLY A 4 -8.95 -10.77 -0.72
C GLY A 4 -9.86 -9.76 -1.43
N ASP A 5 -11.19 -9.98 -1.42
CA ASP A 5 -12.23 -9.15 -2.04
C ASP A 5 -12.34 -7.74 -1.43
N ARG A 6 -11.81 -7.54 -0.21
CA ARG A 6 -11.83 -6.25 0.47
C ARG A 6 -10.68 -6.12 1.46
N PHE A 7 -10.19 -4.90 1.63
CA PHE A 7 -9.26 -4.51 2.68
C PHE A 7 -9.68 -3.16 3.26
N PHE A 8 -9.20 -2.85 4.46
CA PHE A 8 -9.47 -1.58 5.13
C PHE A 8 -8.17 -0.83 5.38
N ILE A 9 -8.14 0.45 5.06
CA ILE A 9 -7.02 1.35 5.38
C ILE A 9 -7.44 2.19 6.60
N HIS A 10 -6.77 1.98 7.73
CA HIS A 10 -7.05 2.67 8.97
C HIS A 10 -5.98 3.70 9.28
N LYS A 11 -6.38 4.98 9.38
CA LYS A 11 -5.52 6.03 9.90
C LYS A 11 -5.33 5.83 11.41
N LYS A 12 -4.09 5.65 11.84
CA LYS A 12 -3.71 5.66 13.25
C LYS A 12 -3.51 7.08 13.72
N LEU A 13 -4.08 7.39 14.88
CA LEU A 13 -3.78 8.62 15.62
C LEU A 13 -2.34 8.57 16.14
N THR A 14 -1.50 9.42 15.58
CA THR A 14 -0.08 9.53 15.93
C THR A 14 0.31 11.00 16.08
N LEU A 15 1.14 11.34 17.07
CA LEU A 15 1.46 12.75 17.40
C LEU A 15 2.36 13.47 16.38
N PHE A 16 3.01 12.76 15.46
CA PHE A 16 4.09 13.34 14.63
C PHE A 16 3.94 13.10 13.12
N ARG A 17 3.56 11.89 12.70
CA ARG A 17 3.40 11.54 11.28
C ARG A 17 2.31 10.51 11.15
N ASP A 18 1.35 10.78 10.27
CA ASP A 18 0.24 9.88 9.99
C ASP A 18 0.75 8.49 9.65
N LYS A 19 0.21 7.51 10.36
CA LYS A 19 0.52 6.10 10.17
C LYS A 19 -0.75 5.40 9.73
N TYR A 20 -0.64 4.52 8.76
CA TYR A 20 -1.76 3.75 8.26
C TYR A 20 -1.50 2.27 8.49
N ASP A 21 -2.56 1.57 8.87
CA ASP A 21 -2.59 0.11 8.92
C ASP A 21 -3.55 -0.40 7.85
N ILE A 22 -3.20 -1.54 7.25
CA ILE A 22 -4.06 -2.23 6.30
C ILE A 22 -4.55 -3.52 6.96
N GLU A 23 -5.87 -3.65 7.09
CA GLU A 23 -6.53 -4.84 7.62
C GLU A 23 -7.20 -5.65 6.50
N ASP A 24 -7.42 -6.94 6.76
CA ASP A 24 -8.04 -7.89 5.82
C ASP A 24 -7.35 -8.09 4.46
N LEU A 25 -6.15 -7.54 4.26
CA LEU A 25 -5.35 -7.73 3.04
C LEU A 25 -4.96 -9.20 2.77
N GLY A 26 -4.90 -10.03 3.82
CA GLY A 26 -4.38 -11.40 3.71
C GLY A 26 -2.85 -11.48 3.54
N LEU A 27 -2.19 -10.34 3.33
CA LEU A 27 -0.75 -10.19 3.17
C LEU A 27 -0.15 -9.43 4.35
N ARG A 28 1.10 -9.74 4.67
CA ARG A 28 1.90 -9.01 5.65
C ARG A 28 2.58 -7.84 4.95
N VAL A 29 2.39 -6.63 5.48
CA VAL A 29 2.97 -5.39 4.95
C VAL A 29 4.23 -5.03 5.74
N GLN A 30 5.32 -4.68 5.04
CA GLN A 30 6.56 -4.21 5.67
C GLN A 30 7.15 -3.02 4.90
N GLY A 31 7.33 -1.89 5.59
CA GLY A 31 7.84 -0.66 5.01
C GLY A 31 7.00 0.56 5.43
N ASN A 32 7.07 1.62 4.63
CA ASN A 32 6.26 2.83 4.82
C ASN A 32 5.15 2.89 3.76
N ILE A 33 3.92 2.59 4.18
CA ILE A 33 2.73 2.59 3.33
C ILE A 33 2.44 3.99 2.78
N TRP A 34 2.60 5.02 3.61
CA TRP A 34 2.29 6.39 3.22
C TRP A 34 3.23 6.92 2.14
N ASP A 35 4.51 6.53 2.19
CA ASP A 35 5.48 6.95 1.18
C ASP A 35 5.46 6.07 -0.07
N LEU A 36 4.54 5.09 -0.13
CA LEU A 36 4.50 4.04 -1.15
C LEU A 36 5.86 3.36 -1.31
N GLU A 37 6.50 3.07 -0.17
CA GLU A 37 7.79 2.40 -0.07
C GLU A 37 7.67 1.18 0.86
N PHE A 38 7.05 0.11 0.35
CA PHE A 38 6.75 -1.08 1.14
C PHE A 38 6.73 -2.36 0.30
N LYS A 39 6.84 -3.49 1.00
CA LYS A 39 6.79 -4.84 0.44
C LYS A 39 5.62 -5.60 1.05
N LEU A 40 5.03 -6.46 0.25
CA LEU A 40 3.97 -7.38 0.64
C LEU A 40 4.51 -8.80 0.66
N PHE A 41 4.13 -9.54 1.71
CA PHE A 41 4.52 -10.92 1.93
C PHE A 41 3.29 -11.80 2.12
N ASP A 42 3.32 -13.01 1.58
CA ASP A 42 2.31 -14.04 1.85
C ASP A 42 2.46 -14.63 3.27
N ASP A 43 1.66 -15.66 3.57
CA ASP A 43 1.71 -16.39 4.83
C ASP A 43 2.98 -17.25 5.01
N ARG A 44 3.79 -17.41 3.96
CA ARG A 44 5.06 -18.16 3.93
C ARG A 44 6.28 -17.24 3.97
N ASP A 45 6.08 -15.94 4.19
CA ASP A 45 7.12 -14.91 4.13
C ASP A 45 7.79 -14.77 2.75
N GLN A 46 7.11 -15.16 1.67
CA GLN A 46 7.54 -14.90 0.29
C GLN A 46 7.11 -13.50 -0.14
N ILE A 47 7.99 -12.76 -0.81
CA ILE A 47 7.66 -11.44 -1.35
C ILE A 47 6.74 -11.63 -2.56
N VAL A 48 5.52 -11.13 -2.47
CA VAL A 48 4.54 -11.17 -3.57
C VAL A 48 4.48 -9.87 -4.35
N ALA A 49 4.80 -8.74 -3.70
CA ALA A 49 4.90 -7.45 -4.37
C ALA A 49 5.85 -6.48 -3.65
N GLU A 50 6.39 -5.54 -4.41
CA GLU A 50 7.23 -4.43 -3.95
C GLU A 50 6.78 -3.13 -4.62
N ILE A 51 6.52 -2.12 -3.79
CA ILE A 51 6.13 -0.78 -4.20
C ILE A 51 7.25 0.16 -3.78
N SER A 52 7.77 0.95 -4.72
CA SER A 52 8.80 1.94 -4.47
C SER A 52 8.56 3.22 -5.27
N LYS A 53 8.99 4.35 -4.72
CA LYS A 53 8.91 5.65 -5.36
C LYS A 53 10.14 5.89 -6.22
N GLU A 54 9.95 6.37 -7.46
CA GLU A 54 11.09 6.83 -8.24
C GLU A 54 11.60 8.17 -7.71
N LEU A 55 12.87 8.23 -7.32
CA LEU A 55 13.50 9.42 -6.72
C LEU A 55 13.67 10.60 -7.69
N PHE A 56 13.48 10.40 -9.00
CA PHE A 56 13.82 11.38 -10.05
C PHE A 56 12.63 11.98 -10.81
N HIS A 57 11.42 11.45 -10.64
CA HIS A 57 10.23 11.98 -11.29
C HIS A 57 9.26 12.49 -10.23
N LEU A 58 8.85 13.76 -10.38
CA LEU A 58 7.82 14.48 -9.63
C LEU A 58 6.88 13.51 -8.92
N THR A 59 6.91 13.51 -7.58
CA THR A 59 6.08 12.90 -6.51
C THR A 59 5.01 11.83 -6.79
N SER A 60 4.54 11.65 -8.02
CA SER A 60 3.39 10.87 -8.45
C SER A 60 3.76 9.60 -9.24
N THR A 61 5.04 9.33 -9.52
CA THR A 61 5.45 8.10 -10.23
C THR A 61 5.92 7.05 -9.23
N TYR A 62 5.22 5.91 -9.25
CA TYR A 62 5.50 4.75 -8.42
C TYR A 62 5.83 3.55 -9.29
N GLN A 63 6.83 2.78 -8.89
CA GLN A 63 7.13 1.48 -9.46
C GLN A 63 6.44 0.42 -8.62
N VAL A 64 5.63 -0.41 -9.28
CA VAL A 64 4.97 -1.56 -8.67
C VAL A 64 5.51 -2.82 -9.33
N SER A 65 6.18 -3.65 -8.56
CA SER A 65 6.67 -4.96 -8.99
C SER A 65 5.83 -6.04 -8.34
N VAL A 66 5.06 -6.79 -9.13
CA VAL A 66 4.26 -7.92 -8.66
C VAL A 66 4.94 -9.20 -9.13
N TYR A 67 5.25 -10.10 -8.19
CA TYR A 67 5.97 -11.35 -8.48
C TYR A 67 5.02 -12.52 -8.75
N GLU A 68 3.76 -12.38 -8.32
CA GLU A 68 2.72 -13.40 -8.45
C GLU A 68 1.45 -12.77 -9.01
N ASP A 69 1.07 -13.18 -10.23
CA ASP A 69 -0.04 -12.57 -10.99
C ASP A 69 -1.38 -12.58 -10.24
N GLU A 70 -1.60 -13.53 -9.33
CA GLU A 70 -2.82 -13.61 -8.52
C GLU A 70 -3.01 -12.39 -7.58
N TYR A 71 -1.93 -11.69 -7.23
CA TYR A 71 -2.00 -10.51 -6.39
C TYR A 71 -2.02 -9.19 -7.19
N ALA A 72 -1.92 -9.24 -8.52
CA ALA A 72 -1.80 -8.03 -9.33
C ALA A 72 -2.98 -7.06 -9.10
N ASP A 73 -4.21 -7.56 -9.16
CA ASP A 73 -5.41 -6.74 -8.97
C ASP A 73 -5.48 -6.14 -7.55
N LEU A 74 -5.09 -6.92 -6.53
CA LEU A 74 -5.06 -6.48 -5.14
C LEU A 74 -4.03 -5.37 -4.93
N VAL A 75 -2.81 -5.55 -5.44
CA VAL A 75 -1.69 -4.62 -5.29
C VAL A 75 -2.03 -3.29 -5.97
N ILE A 76 -2.54 -3.33 -7.20
CA ILE A 76 -2.93 -2.11 -7.92
C ILE A 76 -4.09 -1.41 -7.21
N SER A 77 -5.09 -2.15 -6.74
CA SER A 77 -6.20 -1.58 -5.97
C SER A 77 -5.73 -0.88 -4.69
N LEU A 78 -4.75 -1.47 -4.00
CA LEU A 78 -4.14 -0.88 -2.81
C LEU A 78 -3.42 0.43 -3.14
N CYS A 79 -2.60 0.47 -4.19
CA CYS A 79 -1.91 1.69 -4.63
C CYS A 79 -2.91 2.81 -4.96
N VAL A 80 -3.98 2.51 -5.70
CA VAL A 80 -5.03 3.48 -6.04
C VAL A 80 -5.76 3.98 -4.81
N ALA A 81 -6.08 3.10 -3.86
CA ALA A 81 -6.74 3.48 -2.62
C ALA A 81 -5.88 4.41 -1.75
N ILE A 82 -4.57 4.17 -1.67
CA ILE A 82 -3.63 5.03 -0.93
C ILE A 82 -3.53 6.40 -1.61
N ASP A 83 -3.32 6.44 -2.93
CA ASP A 83 -3.25 7.69 -3.71
C ASP A 83 -4.53 8.53 -3.55
N TYR A 84 -5.70 7.87 -3.57
CA TYR A 84 -6.98 8.53 -3.33
C TYR A 84 -7.09 9.14 -1.92
N VAL A 85 -6.64 8.42 -0.89
CA VAL A 85 -6.61 8.95 0.49
C VAL A 85 -5.65 10.14 0.58
N GLU A 86 -4.46 10.04 0.01
CA GLU A 86 -3.48 11.15 -0.03
C GLU A 86 -4.08 12.40 -0.70
N MET A 87 -4.77 12.23 -1.83
CA MET A 87 -5.44 13.33 -2.54
C MET A 87 -6.53 14.00 -1.67
N LEU A 88 -7.34 13.21 -0.96
CA LEU A 88 -8.37 13.73 -0.07
C LEU A 88 -7.78 14.55 1.09
N GLU A 89 -6.66 14.09 1.66
CA GLU A 89 -5.98 14.82 2.74
C GLU A 89 -5.30 16.11 2.25
N ALA A 90 -4.77 16.11 1.03
CA ALA A 90 -4.18 17.29 0.41
C ALA A 90 -5.22 18.37 0.07
N GLY A 91 -6.41 17.97 -0.40
CA GLY A 91 -7.50 18.89 -0.75
C GLY A 91 -8.34 19.39 0.44
N ALA A 92 -8.15 18.82 1.63
CA ALA A 92 -8.85 19.22 2.86
C ALA A 92 -8.14 20.35 3.64
N ASN A 93 -7.00 20.86 3.15
CA ASN A 93 -6.26 21.99 3.71
C ASN A 93 -6.48 23.29 2.93
#